data_AF-A0A7S1KH27-F1
#
_entry.id   AF-A0A7S1KH27-F1
#
_cell.length_a   1.000
_cell.length_b   1.000
_cell.length_c   1.000
_cell.angle_alpha   90.00
_cell.angle_beta   90.00
_cell.angle_gamma   90.00
#
_symmetry.space_group_name_H-M   'P 1'
#
loop_
_entity.id
_entity.type
_entity.pdbx_description
1 polymer ?
#
loop_
_entity_poly.entity_id
_entity_poly.type
_entity_poly.pdbx_seq_one_letter_code
_entity_poly.pdbx_strand_id
1 'polypeptide(L)'
;GAARDPPPPPLTVMSLAIKTAQNKHKQNEILMMTYHCRFHCDIDRVDGFNGRNRRNWAALRKVDVATPLPDGSSVLFQQRGIGTTRDEHGLLSQFIAKLHADDPDIIVGHRLLA
;
A
#
# COMPACT_ATOMS: atom_id res chain seq x y z
N GLY A 1 3.60 28.01 38.29
CA GLY A 1 3.93 26.67 37.76
C GLY A 1 3.43 26.62 36.34
N ALA A 2 4.32 26.49 35.36
CA ALA A 2 3.92 26.48 33.95
C ALA A 2 3.15 25.18 33.64
N ALA A 3 1.96 25.30 33.08
CA ALA A 3 1.23 24.16 32.53
C ALA A 3 2.09 23.54 31.43
N ARG A 4 2.35 22.23 31.53
CA ARG A 4 3.01 21.47 30.48
C ARG A 4 2.02 21.30 29.34
N ASP A 5 2.42 21.63 28.12
CA ASP A 5 1.60 21.38 26.93
C ASP A 5 1.27 19.88 26.82
N PRO A 6 0.07 19.52 26.33
CA PRO A 6 -0.28 18.14 26.11
C PRO A 6 0.64 17.51 25.04
N PRO A 7 0.93 16.20 25.13
CA PRO A 7 1.71 15.52 24.11
C PRO A 7 0.98 15.59 22.76
N PRO A 8 1.70 15.57 21.62
CA PRO A 8 1.06 15.58 20.31
C PRO A 8 0.23 14.31 20.10
N PRO A 9 -0.83 14.38 19.28
CA PRO A 9 -1.62 13.21 18.93
C PRO A 9 -0.80 12.22 18.09
N PRO A 10 -1.06 10.91 18.22
CA PRO A 10 -0.40 9.92 17.39
C PRO A 10 -0.92 9.97 15.95
N LEU A 11 -0.10 9.54 14.99
CA LEU A 11 -0.40 9.57 13.56
C LEU A 11 -0.72 8.19 12.98
N THR A 12 -1.34 8.18 11.81
CA THR A 12 -1.46 7.01 10.92
C THR A 12 -0.48 7.17 9.76
N VAL A 13 0.41 6.19 9.59
CA VAL A 13 1.49 6.24 8.61
C VAL A 13 1.37 5.08 7.63
N MET A 14 1.29 5.39 6.33
CA MET A 14 1.25 4.41 5.25
C MET A 14 2.55 4.41 4.45
N SER A 15 3.24 3.28 4.39
CA SER A 15 4.36 3.06 3.47
C SER A 15 3.87 2.39 2.20
N LEU A 16 4.00 3.07 1.05
CA LEU A 16 3.49 2.66 -0.26
C LEU A 16 4.63 2.28 -1.20
N ALA A 17 4.46 1.16 -1.91
CA ALA A 17 5.32 0.75 -3.00
C ALA A 17 4.51 0.40 -4.25
N ILE A 18 5.01 0.87 -5.40
CA ILE A 18 4.37 0.74 -6.71
C ILE A 18 5.38 0.10 -7.67
N LYS A 19 4.91 -0.83 -8.50
CA LYS A 19 5.68 -1.38 -9.64
C LYS A 19 4.98 -1.05 -10.94
N THR A 20 5.74 -0.48 -11.85
CA THR A 20 5.30 -0.14 -13.21
C THR A 20 6.06 -0.97 -14.23
N ALA A 21 5.49 -1.09 -15.43
CA ALA A 21 6.21 -1.49 -16.62
C ALA A 21 5.76 -0.66 -17.81
N GLN A 22 6.61 -0.59 -18.82
CA GLN A 22 6.29 0.11 -20.05
C GLN A 22 5.48 -0.81 -20.99
N ASN A 23 4.37 -0.30 -21.51
CA ASN A 23 3.53 -1.01 -22.47
C ASN A 23 4.11 -0.92 -23.91
N LYS A 24 3.43 -1.60 -24.86
CA LYS A 24 3.80 -1.58 -26.28
C LYS A 24 3.80 -0.17 -26.90
N HIS A 25 3.07 0.77 -26.31
CA HIS A 25 2.96 2.17 -26.72
C HIS A 25 3.93 3.11 -25.98
N LYS A 26 4.94 2.55 -25.28
CA LYS A 26 5.93 3.29 -24.50
C LYS A 26 5.36 4.08 -23.30
N GLN A 27 4.15 3.75 -22.84
CA GLN A 27 3.54 4.36 -21.66
C GLN A 27 3.78 3.49 -20.43
N ASN A 28 4.09 4.12 -19.30
CA ASN A 28 4.21 3.43 -18.03
C ASN A 28 2.83 3.09 -17.50
N GLU A 29 2.66 1.85 -17.11
CA GLU A 29 1.43 1.36 -16.52
C GLU A 29 1.71 0.70 -15.17
N ILE A 30 0.82 0.87 -14.20
CA ILE A 30 0.93 0.29 -12.86
C ILE A 30 0.46 -1.16 -12.89
N LEU A 31 1.32 -2.06 -12.43
CA LEU A 31 1.07 -3.50 -12.41
C LEU A 31 0.82 -4.04 -11.01
N MET A 32 1.45 -3.45 -10.00
CA MET A 32 1.37 -3.90 -8.64
C MET A 32 1.48 -2.73 -7.69
N MET A 33 0.67 -2.77 -6.64
CA MET A 33 0.72 -1.85 -5.52
C MET A 33 0.69 -2.64 -4.23
N THR A 34 1.45 -2.18 -3.25
CA THR A 34 1.42 -2.74 -1.90
C THR A 34 1.64 -1.62 -0.90
N TYR A 35 1.00 -1.73 0.26
CA TYR A 35 1.28 -0.83 1.36
C TYR A 35 1.30 -1.55 2.71
N HIS A 36 2.02 -0.92 3.63
CA HIS A 36 1.99 -1.20 5.06
C HIS A 36 1.48 0.05 5.77
N CYS A 37 0.32 -0.03 6.42
CA CYS A 37 -0.26 1.05 7.19
C CYS A 37 -0.13 0.73 8.68
N ARG A 38 0.44 1.67 9.44
CA ARG A 38 0.57 1.60 10.89
C ARG A 38 -0.30 2.68 11.52
N PHE A 39 -1.10 2.28 12.49
CA PHE A 39 -1.98 3.17 13.25
C PHE A 39 -1.31 3.49 14.60
N HIS A 40 -1.61 4.67 15.14
CA HIS A 40 -1.12 5.14 16.43
C HIS A 40 0.42 5.17 16.49
N CYS A 41 1.05 5.98 15.63
CA CYS A 41 2.47 6.24 15.64
C CYS A 41 2.78 7.50 16.48
N ASP A 42 3.51 7.34 17.58
CA ASP A 42 4.00 8.48 18.36
C ASP A 42 5.26 9.06 17.69
N ILE A 43 5.29 10.37 17.46
CA ILE A 43 6.44 11.05 16.85
C ILE A 43 7.56 11.28 17.89
N ASP A 44 7.16 11.55 19.12
CA ASP A 44 8.06 11.96 20.20
C ASP A 44 8.63 10.79 21.00
N ARG A 45 8.21 9.56 20.67
CA ARG A 45 8.55 8.35 21.41
C ARG A 45 8.90 7.23 20.44
N VAL A 46 9.84 6.40 20.85
CA VAL A 46 10.10 5.15 20.13
C VAL A 46 9.01 4.17 20.51
N ASP A 47 8.06 3.97 19.61
CA ASP A 47 7.01 2.98 19.82
C ASP A 47 7.59 1.57 19.86
N GLY A 48 7.23 0.80 20.90
CA GLY A 48 7.42 -0.64 20.90
C GLY A 48 6.66 -1.27 19.73
N PHE A 49 7.30 -2.17 18.98
CA PHE A 49 6.67 -2.83 17.84
C PHE A 49 5.58 -3.81 18.32
N ASN A 50 4.32 -3.37 18.33
CA ASN A 50 3.16 -4.21 18.60
C ASN A 50 2.43 -4.53 17.28
N GLY A 51 2.51 -5.78 16.80
CA GLY A 51 1.98 -6.18 15.48
C GLY A 51 0.45 -6.07 15.29
N ARG A 52 -0.30 -5.55 16.27
CA ARG A 52 -1.77 -5.42 16.25
C ARG A 52 -2.27 -4.14 15.58
N ASN A 53 -1.47 -3.07 15.54
CA ASN A 53 -1.87 -1.77 14.98
C ASN A 53 -1.37 -1.60 13.54
N ARG A 54 -1.53 -2.63 12.70
CA ARG A 54 -1.12 -2.56 11.29
C ARG A 54 -2.12 -3.20 10.35
N ARG A 55 -2.22 -2.64 9.15
CA ARG A 55 -2.91 -3.22 8.00
C ARG A 55 -1.95 -3.29 6.84
N ASN A 56 -1.98 -4.42 6.12
CA ASN A 56 -1.19 -4.61 4.93
C ASN A 56 -2.14 -4.92 3.78
N TRP A 57 -1.80 -4.44 2.59
CA TRP A 57 -2.55 -4.76 1.38
C TRP A 57 -1.58 -4.87 0.22
N ALA A 58 -1.82 -5.84 -0.65
CA ALA A 58 -1.10 -5.98 -1.89
C ALA A 58 -2.09 -6.41 -2.97
N ALA A 59 -1.98 -5.82 -4.15
CA ALA A 59 -2.71 -6.26 -5.31
C ALA A 59 -1.88 -6.09 -6.58
N LEU A 60 -2.17 -6.93 -7.57
CA LEU A 60 -1.53 -6.90 -8.86
C LEU A 60 -2.52 -7.11 -10.00
N ARG A 61 -2.07 -6.82 -11.20
CA ARG A 61 -2.70 -7.22 -12.46
C ARG A 61 -1.67 -7.81 -13.40
N LYS A 62 -2.15 -8.44 -14.47
CA LYS A 62 -1.29 -8.91 -15.55
C LYS A 62 -1.02 -7.77 -16.54
N VAL A 63 0.18 -7.76 -17.13
CA VAL A 63 0.52 -6.88 -18.26
C VAL A 63 -0.27 -7.31 -19.49
N ASP A 64 -0.27 -8.62 -19.76
CA ASP A 64 -0.99 -9.25 -20.84
C ASP A 64 -1.99 -10.25 -20.26
N VAL A 65 -3.27 -10.04 -20.57
CA VAL A 65 -4.36 -10.92 -20.11
C VAL A 65 -4.24 -12.31 -20.73
N ALA A 66 -3.69 -12.43 -21.95
CA ALA A 66 -3.51 -13.70 -22.64
C ALA A 66 -2.38 -14.54 -22.03
N THR A 67 -1.36 -13.90 -21.44
CA THR A 67 -0.25 -14.60 -20.82
C THR A 67 -0.68 -15.18 -19.47
N PRO A 68 -0.58 -16.52 -19.26
CA PRO A 68 -0.86 -17.12 -17.97
C PRO A 68 0.23 -16.76 -16.95
N LEU A 69 -0.16 -16.68 -15.69
CA LEU A 69 0.82 -16.64 -14.60
C LEU A 69 1.44 -18.02 -14.43
N PRO A 70 2.65 -18.13 -13.85
CA PRO A 70 3.24 -19.42 -13.50
C PRO A 70 2.26 -20.29 -12.71
N ASP A 71 2.30 -21.60 -12.95
CA ASP A 71 1.40 -22.56 -12.28
C ASP A 71 1.44 -22.40 -10.76
N GLY A 72 0.26 -22.46 -10.13
CA GLY A 72 0.11 -22.28 -8.68
C GLY A 72 0.13 -20.83 -8.18
N SER A 73 0.38 -19.83 -9.05
CA SER A 73 0.39 -18.41 -8.64
C SER A 73 -0.93 -17.97 -7.99
N SER A 74 -2.08 -18.37 -8.54
CA SER A 74 -3.39 -18.01 -7.99
C SER A 74 -3.59 -18.54 -6.57
N VAL A 75 -3.14 -19.77 -6.30
CA VAL A 75 -3.22 -20.39 -4.97
C VAL A 75 -2.30 -19.66 -3.99
N LEU A 76 -1.07 -19.35 -4.41
CA LEU A 76 -0.13 -18.59 -3.60
C LEU A 76 -0.66 -17.19 -3.25
N PHE A 77 -1.26 -16.49 -4.22
CA PHE A 77 -1.81 -15.17 -3.99
C PHE A 77 -2.96 -15.21 -2.99
N GLN A 78 -3.86 -16.19 -3.12
CA GLN A 78 -4.94 -16.38 -2.16
C GLN A 78 -4.40 -16.68 -0.75
N GLN A 79 -3.41 -17.58 -0.62
CA GLN A 79 -2.78 -17.89 0.67
C GLN A 79 -2.08 -16.69 1.31
N ARG A 80 -1.56 -15.78 0.50
CA ARG A 80 -0.87 -14.56 0.97
C ARG A 80 -1.78 -13.34 1.07
N GLY A 81 -3.07 -13.48 0.74
CA GLY A 81 -4.03 -12.36 0.72
C GLY A 81 -3.72 -11.29 -0.34
N ILE A 82 -3.05 -11.67 -1.43
CA ILE A 82 -2.73 -10.78 -2.55
C ILE A 82 -3.92 -10.72 -3.50
N GLY A 83 -4.45 -9.52 -3.71
CA GLY A 83 -5.55 -9.29 -4.66
C GLY A 83 -5.10 -9.36 -6.11
N THR A 84 -5.99 -9.80 -6.99
CA THR A 84 -5.80 -9.71 -8.44
C THR A 84 -6.89 -8.84 -9.05
N THR A 85 -6.51 -8.02 -10.02
CA THR A 85 -7.41 -7.13 -10.76
C THR A 85 -7.25 -7.34 -12.26
N ARG A 86 -8.30 -7.01 -13.02
CA ARG A 86 -8.33 -7.21 -14.48
C ARG A 86 -7.45 -6.19 -15.20
N ASP A 87 -7.50 -4.94 -14.76
CA ASP A 87 -6.88 -3.78 -15.40
C ASP A 87 -6.36 -2.80 -14.35
N GLU A 88 -5.64 -1.76 -14.81
CA GLU A 88 -5.05 -0.74 -13.95
C GLU A 88 -6.12 0.10 -13.26
N HIS A 89 -7.25 0.33 -13.91
CA HIS A 89 -8.38 1.03 -13.32
C HIS A 89 -8.91 0.30 -12.07
N GLY A 90 -9.09 -1.01 -12.14
CA GLY A 90 -9.50 -1.82 -11.00
C GLY A 90 -8.47 -1.80 -9.87
N LEU A 91 -7.19 -1.85 -10.20
CA LEU A 91 -6.09 -1.76 -9.22
C LEU A 91 -6.11 -0.40 -8.49
N LEU A 92 -6.19 0.69 -9.24
CA LEU A 92 -6.26 2.05 -8.70
C LEU A 92 -7.52 2.28 -7.88
N SER A 93 -8.67 1.80 -8.35
CA SER A 93 -9.94 1.91 -7.63
C SER A 93 -9.90 1.20 -6.27
N GLN A 94 -9.34 -0.01 -6.21
CA GLN A 94 -9.13 -0.70 -4.94
C GLN A 94 -8.16 0.05 -4.03
N PHE A 95 -7.05 0.55 -4.57
CA PHE A 95 -6.09 1.33 -3.79
C PHE A 95 -6.73 2.59 -3.20
N ILE A 96 -7.46 3.38 -3.99
CA ILE A 96 -8.11 4.62 -3.53
C ILE A 96 -9.14 4.31 -2.43
N ALA A 97 -9.93 3.24 -2.58
CA ALA A 97 -10.86 2.82 -1.55
C ALA A 97 -10.16 2.42 -0.24
N LYS A 98 -9.01 1.75 -0.33
CA LYS A 98 -8.18 1.41 0.83
C LYS A 98 -7.54 2.64 1.46
N LEU A 99 -7.02 3.55 0.65
CA LEU A 99 -6.45 4.81 1.10
C LEU A 99 -7.48 5.63 1.88
N HIS A 100 -8.70 5.74 1.36
CA HIS A 100 -9.81 6.41 2.04
C HIS A 100 -10.24 5.70 3.33
N ALA A 101 -10.26 4.37 3.36
CA ALA A 101 -10.67 3.61 4.54
C ALA A 101 -9.61 3.56 5.66
N ASP A 102 -8.34 3.66 5.29
CA ASP A 102 -7.22 3.68 6.24
C ASP A 102 -6.85 5.10 6.66
N ASP A 103 -7.17 6.11 5.84
CA ASP A 103 -7.02 7.55 6.08
C ASP A 103 -5.66 7.94 6.72
N PRO A 104 -4.53 7.67 6.04
CA PRO A 104 -3.23 7.96 6.61
C PRO A 104 -2.93 9.46 6.60
N ASP A 105 -2.45 9.99 7.74
CA ASP A 105 -1.93 11.35 7.85
C ASP A 105 -0.65 11.53 7.02
N ILE A 106 0.17 10.48 6.93
CA ILE A 106 1.45 10.50 6.22
C ILE A 106 1.55 9.30 5.27
N ILE A 107 1.85 9.60 3.99
CA ILE A 107 2.24 8.59 3.01
C ILE A 107 3.76 8.66 2.79
N VAL A 108 4.44 7.56 3.06
CA VAL A 108 5.87 7.37 2.83
C VAL A 108 6.05 6.53 1.58
N GLY A 109 6.96 6.94 0.70
CA GLY A 109 7.32 6.16 -0.47
C GLY A 109 8.65 6.60 -1.04
N HIS A 110 9.29 5.72 -1.80
CA HIS A 110 10.54 6.04 -2.48
C HIS A 110 10.24 6.64 -3.85
N ARG A 111 10.75 7.85 -4.12
CA ARG A 111 10.61 8.55 -5.42
C ARG A 111 9.16 8.75 -5.87
N LEU A 112 8.27 9.19 -4.97
CA LEU A 112 6.86 9.46 -5.31
C LEU A 112 6.67 10.68 -6.25
N LEU A 113 7.62 11.63 -6.26
CA LEU A 113 7.52 12.89 -7.00
C LEU A 113 8.52 13.01 -8.17
N ALA A 114 9.17 11.89 -8.54
CA ALA A 114 10.26 11.89 -9.52
C ALA A 114 9.75 11.75 -10.97
#